data_AF-A0AAP0QF84-F1
#
_entry.id   AF-A0AAP0QF84-F1
#
_cell.length_a   1.000
_cell.length_b   1.000
_cell.length_c   1.000
_cell.angle_alpha   90.00
_cell.angle_beta   90.00
_cell.angle_gamma   90.00
#
_symmetry.space_group_name_H-M   'P 1'
#
loop_
_entity.id
_entity.type
_entity.pdbx_description
1 polymer ?
#
loop_
_entity_poly.entity_id
_entity_poly.type
_entity_poly.pdbx_seq_one_letter_code
_entity_poly.pdbx_strand_id
1 'polypeptide(L)'
;MYSPWAYALAQVTVEIPYLLIQALAYMIISYPMIGYYGSAYKVFWNFYVMFCTMMFYNYLGMLLVSLTPNFMIASILSTVFYTLFNLFSGFLITGPKIPNWWIWLYYMMPTSWALNGMITSQYGDIDKEIIVFGETKSLSSFLEDYFGFHHDRLPITAVVLIFYPLVLAFLFAYCIGKLNFFRR
;
A
#
# COMPACT_ATOMS: atom_id res chain seq x y z
N MET A 1 24.45 22.33 -14.41
CA MET A 1 23.50 21.83 -13.40
C MET A 1 22.63 20.79 -14.09
N TYR A 2 22.47 19.60 -13.49
CA TYR A 2 21.70 18.51 -14.09
C TYR A 2 20.23 18.90 -14.29
N SER A 3 19.57 18.30 -15.28
CA SER A 3 18.12 18.47 -15.46
C SER A 3 17.38 18.02 -14.20
N PRO A 4 16.42 18.79 -13.67
CA PRO A 4 15.63 18.39 -12.48
C PRO A 4 14.96 17.03 -12.65
N TRP A 5 14.59 16.68 -13.89
CA TRP A 5 14.05 15.37 -14.24
C TRP A 5 15.08 14.23 -14.10
N ALA A 6 16.33 14.47 -14.51
CA ALA A 6 17.40 13.49 -14.35
C ALA A 6 17.73 13.24 -12.87
N TYR A 7 17.68 14.29 -12.05
CA TYR A 7 17.85 14.18 -10.60
C TYR A 7 16.72 13.37 -9.94
N ALA A 8 15.45 13.71 -10.26
CA ALA A 8 14.30 13.01 -9.70
C ALA A 8 14.28 11.52 -10.07
N LEU A 9 14.59 11.18 -11.33
CA LEU A 9 14.67 9.79 -11.79
C LEU A 9 15.81 9.03 -11.10
N ALA A 10 16.98 9.64 -10.96
CA ALA A 10 18.09 9.03 -10.23
C ALA A 10 17.71 8.73 -8.77
N GLN A 11 17.07 9.68 -8.08
CA GLN A 11 16.62 9.48 -6.71
C GLN A 11 15.60 8.35 -6.58
N VAL A 12 14.56 8.34 -7.41
CA VAL A 12 13.55 7.27 -7.44
C VAL A 12 14.17 5.90 -7.70
N THR A 13 15.15 5.82 -8.60
CA THR A 13 15.82 4.57 -9.00
C THR A 13 16.71 4.01 -7.89
N VAL A 14 17.40 4.88 -7.16
CA VAL A 14 18.27 4.50 -6.05
C VAL A 14 17.49 3.87 -4.89
N GLU A 15 16.25 4.30 -4.65
CA GLU A 15 15.41 3.73 -3.58
C GLU A 15 14.96 2.29 -3.84
N ILE A 16 14.78 1.89 -5.11
CA ILE A 16 14.28 0.56 -5.47
C ILE A 16 15.09 -0.58 -4.83
N PRO A 17 16.44 -0.65 -4.97
CA PRO A 17 17.23 -1.71 -4.33
C PRO A 17 17.18 -1.66 -2.80
N TYR A 18 17.14 -0.47 -2.19
CA TYR A 18 17.04 -0.35 -0.74
C TYR A 18 15.71 -0.89 -0.22
N LEU A 19 14.60 -0.50 -0.87
CA LEU A 19 13.26 -0.96 -0.52
C LEU A 19 13.09 -2.46 -0.77
N LEU A 20 13.76 -3.02 -1.78
CA LEU A 20 13.75 -4.45 -2.06
C LEU A 20 14.41 -5.23 -0.94
N ILE A 21 15.61 -4.82 -0.51
CA ILE A 21 16.33 -5.44 0.61
C ILE A 21 15.51 -5.30 1.91
N GLN A 22 14.92 -4.13 2.16
CA GLN A 22 14.08 -3.88 3.32
C GLN A 22 12.83 -4.77 3.34
N ALA A 23 12.13 -4.89 2.20
CA ALA A 23 10.96 -5.76 2.08
C ALA A 23 11.32 -7.24 2.27
N LEU A 24 12.47 -7.69 1.74
CA LEU A 24 12.97 -9.05 1.97
C LEU A 24 13.28 -9.29 3.44
N ALA A 25 14.02 -8.38 4.09
CA ALA A 25 14.34 -8.49 5.50
C ALA A 25 13.08 -8.54 6.38
N TYR A 26 12.09 -7.70 6.08
CA TYR A 26 10.81 -7.72 6.77
C TYR A 26 10.08 -9.05 6.57
N MET A 27 10.03 -9.57 5.35
CA MET A 27 9.35 -10.82 5.03
C MET A 27 9.99 -12.03 5.72
N ILE A 28 11.33 -12.12 5.74
CA ILE A 28 12.06 -13.21 6.39
C ILE A 28 11.76 -13.28 7.90
N ILE A 29 11.55 -12.14 8.56
CA ILE A 29 11.27 -12.09 9.99
C ILE A 29 9.78 -12.29 10.30
N SER A 30 8.91 -11.53 9.63
CA SER A 30 7.48 -11.49 9.94
C SER A 30 6.73 -12.75 9.51
N TYR A 31 7.07 -13.32 8.35
CA TYR A 31 6.37 -14.46 7.78
C TYR A 31 6.41 -15.71 8.68
N PRO A 32 7.58 -16.15 9.19
CA PRO A 32 7.63 -17.26 10.14
C PRO A 32 7.09 -16.90 11.51
N MET A 33 7.22 -15.64 11.96
CA MET A 33 6.73 -15.20 13.27
C MET A 33 5.21 -15.26 13.37
N ILE A 34 4.49 -14.96 12.28
CA ILE A 34 3.03 -15.04 12.22
C ILE A 34 2.57 -16.50 12.05
N GLY A 35 3.44 -17.39 11.55
CA GLY A 35 3.10 -18.79 11.27
C GLY A 35 2.27 -18.95 9.99
N TYR A 36 2.53 -18.13 8.97
CA TYR A 36 1.83 -18.24 7.69
C TYR A 36 2.17 -19.55 6.96
N TYR A 37 1.24 -20.00 6.10
CA TYR A 37 1.42 -21.22 5.33
C TYR A 37 2.60 -21.10 4.36
N GLY A 38 3.51 -22.07 4.40
CA GLY A 38 4.77 -22.07 3.65
C GLY A 38 4.65 -22.42 2.17
N SER A 39 3.71 -21.79 1.44
CA SER A 39 3.61 -21.93 -0.02
C SER A 39 4.35 -20.79 -0.71
N ALA A 40 5.21 -21.11 -1.69
CA ALA A 40 5.99 -20.13 -2.45
C ALA A 40 5.11 -19.07 -3.13
N TYR A 41 3.90 -19.45 -3.58
CA TYR A 41 2.93 -18.53 -4.16
C TYR A 41 2.45 -17.48 -3.15
N LYS A 42 2.08 -17.91 -1.94
CA LYS A 42 1.58 -17.02 -0.87
C LYS A 42 2.68 -16.12 -0.31
N VAL A 43 3.89 -16.66 -0.18
CA VAL A 43 5.09 -15.90 0.21
C VAL A 43 5.38 -14.80 -0.82
N PHE A 44 5.34 -15.12 -2.11
CA PHE A 44 5.59 -14.16 -3.18
C PHE A 44 4.55 -13.04 -3.19
N TRP A 45 3.26 -13.36 -3.04
CA TRP A 45 2.21 -12.35 -2.94
C TRP A 45 2.40 -11.42 -1.74
N ASN A 46 2.70 -11.98 -0.57
CA ASN A 46 2.96 -11.17 0.62
C ASN A 46 4.17 -10.24 0.45
N PHE A 47 5.25 -10.75 -0.16
CA PHE A 47 6.41 -9.94 -0.51
C PHE A 47 6.06 -8.81 -1.47
N TYR A 48 5.35 -9.14 -2.55
CA TYR A 48 4.97 -8.20 -3.58
C TYR A 48 4.10 -7.06 -3.04
N VAL A 49 3.07 -7.39 -2.25
CA VAL A 49 2.19 -6.39 -1.64
C VAL A 49 2.97 -5.51 -0.66
N MET A 50 3.86 -6.10 0.15
CA MET A 50 4.66 -5.34 1.09
C MET A 50 5.66 -4.41 0.40
N PHE A 51 6.34 -4.91 -0.65
CA PHE A 51 7.26 -4.12 -1.46
C PHE A 51 6.56 -2.93 -2.12
N CYS A 52 5.41 -3.13 -2.76
CA CYS A 52 4.64 -2.04 -3.38
C CYS A 52 4.15 -1.02 -2.33
N THR A 53 3.73 -1.49 -1.15
CA THR A 53 3.29 -0.63 -0.06
C THR A 53 4.44 0.23 0.48
N MET A 54 5.62 -0.36 0.68
CA MET A 54 6.83 0.39 1.07
C MET A 54 7.24 1.42 0.02
N MET A 55 7.22 1.07 -1.27
CA MET A 55 7.47 2.02 -2.37
C MET A 55 6.48 3.19 -2.35
N PHE A 56 5.19 2.90 -2.18
CA PHE A 56 4.17 3.93 -2.10
C PHE A 56 4.45 4.92 -0.96
N TYR A 57 4.73 4.43 0.25
CA TYR A 57 5.00 5.28 1.41
C TYR A 57 6.28 6.11 1.24
N ASN A 58 7.34 5.52 0.68
CA ASN A 58 8.60 6.22 0.42
C ASN A 58 8.40 7.36 -0.60
N TYR A 59 7.78 7.07 -1.74
CA TYR A 59 7.55 8.09 -2.78
C TYR A 59 6.53 9.16 -2.37
N LEU A 60 5.55 8.82 -1.52
CA LEU A 60 4.67 9.81 -0.92
C LEU A 60 5.47 10.77 -0.05
N GLY A 61 6.36 10.25 0.81
CA GLY A 61 7.26 11.07 1.62
C GLY A 61 8.11 12.02 0.76
N MET A 62 8.70 11.50 -0.32
CA MET A 62 9.48 12.31 -1.26
C MET A 62 8.65 13.41 -1.93
N LEU A 63 7.42 13.12 -2.35
CA LEU A 63 6.48 14.09 -2.91
C LEU A 63 6.12 15.18 -1.90
N LEU A 64 5.83 14.83 -0.65
CA LEU A 64 5.45 15.81 0.38
C LEU A 64 6.61 16.72 0.75
N VAL A 65 7.84 16.20 0.77
CA VAL A 65 9.05 17.00 0.96
C VAL A 65 9.30 17.93 -0.22
N SER A 66 9.06 17.50 -1.48
CA SER A 66 9.26 18.37 -2.64
C SER A 66 8.18 19.46 -2.79
N LEU A 67 6.97 19.22 -2.25
CA LEU A 67 5.87 20.19 -2.25
C LEU A 67 6.00 21.29 -1.20
N THR A 68 6.81 21.08 -0.15
CA THR A 68 6.87 21.99 0.99
C THR A 68 8.23 22.67 1.12
N PRO A 69 8.28 23.93 1.57
CA PRO A 69 9.54 24.66 1.73
C PRO A 69 10.31 24.28 3.01
N ASN A 70 9.65 23.60 3.96
CA ASN A 70 10.22 23.25 5.26
C ASN A 70 9.84 21.81 5.64
N PHE A 71 10.83 21.04 6.08
CA PHE A 71 10.68 19.66 6.56
C PHE A 71 9.63 19.51 7.67
N MET A 72 9.49 20.50 8.56
CA MET A 72 8.50 20.45 9.64
C MET A 72 7.06 20.44 9.08
N ILE A 73 6.81 21.19 8.01
CA ILE A 73 5.50 21.23 7.34
C ILE A 73 5.24 19.91 6.59
N ALA A 74 6.25 19.38 5.87
CA ALA A 74 6.17 18.06 5.25
C ALA A 74 5.79 16.97 6.26
N SER A 75 6.38 17.00 7.45
CA SER A 75 6.14 16.00 8.49
C SER A 75 4.70 16.05 8.99
N ILE A 76 4.19 17.26 9.30
CA ILE A 76 2.79 17.46 9.72
C ILE A 76 1.82 16.98 8.63
N LEU A 77 2.09 17.36 7.38
CA LEU A 77 1.26 16.96 6.24
C LEU A 77 1.26 15.44 6.03
N SER A 78 2.43 14.80 6.18
CA SER A 78 2.56 13.34 6.09
C SER A 78 1.72 12.64 7.15
N THR A 79 1.71 13.14 8.39
CA THR A 79 0.87 12.59 9.46
C THR A 79 -0.61 12.62 9.10
N VAL A 80 -1.11 13.74 8.55
CA VAL A 80 -2.51 13.85 8.11
C VAL A 80 -2.84 12.81 7.04
N PHE A 81 -1.99 12.65 6.02
CA PHE A 81 -2.18 11.65 4.98
C PHE A 81 -2.17 10.22 5.56
N TYR A 82 -1.24 9.91 6.47
CA TYR A 82 -1.18 8.59 7.11
C TYR A 82 -2.41 8.29 7.95
N THR A 83 -2.93 9.27 8.70
CA THR A 83 -4.17 9.11 9.46
C THR A 83 -5.36 8.82 8.54
N LEU A 84 -5.47 9.54 7.41
CA LEU A 84 -6.53 9.30 6.43
C LEU A 84 -6.42 7.90 5.79
N PHE A 85 -5.21 7.49 5.41
CA PHE A 85 -4.97 6.18 4.83
C PHE A 85 -5.27 5.05 5.80
N ASN A 86 -5.02 5.26 7.09
CA ASN A 86 -5.34 4.28 8.13
C ASN A 86 -6.86 4.17 8.34
N LEU A 87 -7.58 5.31 8.40
CA LEU A 87 -9.02 5.37 8.62
C LEU A 87 -9.81 4.65 7.51
N PHE A 88 -9.44 4.87 6.24
CA PHE A 88 -10.11 4.28 5.08
C PHE A 88 -9.42 3.01 4.54
N SER A 89 -8.52 2.40 5.32
CA SER A 89 -7.80 1.17 4.93
C SER A 89 -8.67 -0.08 4.80
N GLY A 90 -9.96 -0.02 5.17
CA GLY A 90 -10.85 -1.18 5.18
C GLY A 90 -10.82 -2.01 6.47
N PHE A 91 -9.87 -1.74 7.37
CA PHE A 91 -9.80 -2.42 8.67
C PHE A 91 -10.68 -1.76 9.74
N LEU A 92 -10.57 -0.45 9.93
CA LEU A 92 -11.36 0.31 10.90
C LEU A 92 -12.81 0.49 10.46
N ILE A 93 -13.01 0.79 9.18
CA ILE A 93 -14.32 0.90 8.53
C ILE A 93 -14.35 -0.15 7.42
N THR A 94 -15.19 -1.16 7.56
CA THR A 94 -15.30 -2.21 6.54
C THR A 94 -15.93 -1.65 5.27
N GLY A 95 -15.44 -2.10 4.11
CA GLY A 95 -15.90 -1.64 2.79
C GLY A 95 -17.44 -1.57 2.62
N PRO A 96 -18.22 -2.60 3.04
CA PRO A 96 -19.67 -2.59 2.88
C PRO A 96 -20.42 -1.61 3.81
N LYS A 97 -19.77 -1.10 4.85
CA LYS A 97 -20.37 -0.09 5.77
C LYS A 97 -20.13 1.35 5.31
N ILE A 98 -19.33 1.56 4.25
CA ILE A 98 -19.06 2.89 3.71
C ILE A 98 -20.26 3.31 2.84
N PRO A 99 -20.85 4.50 3.06
CA PRO A 99 -21.94 4.98 2.22
C PRO A 99 -21.51 5.09 0.76
N ASN A 100 -22.41 4.79 -0.18
CA ASN A 100 -22.11 4.74 -1.62
C ASN A 100 -21.44 6.02 -2.16
N TRP A 101 -21.72 7.20 -1.56
CA TRP A 101 -21.09 8.46 -1.95
C TRP A 101 -19.60 8.55 -1.53
N TRP A 102 -19.13 7.81 -0.52
CA TRP A 102 -17.74 7.87 -0.01
C TRP A 102 -16.89 6.67 -0.46
N ILE A 103 -17.47 5.71 -1.20
CA ILE A 103 -16.78 4.48 -1.58
C ILE A 103 -15.59 4.72 -2.53
N TRP A 104 -15.61 5.80 -3.30
CA TRP A 104 -14.48 6.17 -4.15
C TRP A 104 -13.22 6.47 -3.33
N LEU A 105 -13.34 7.06 -2.13
CA LEU A 105 -12.19 7.29 -1.24
C LEU A 105 -11.54 5.97 -0.85
N TYR A 106 -12.35 4.96 -0.53
CA TYR A 106 -11.85 3.61 -0.21
C TYR A 106 -11.04 3.00 -1.36
N TYR A 107 -11.50 3.16 -2.61
CA TYR A 107 -10.77 2.68 -3.79
C TYR A 107 -9.55 3.53 -4.17
N MET A 108 -9.51 4.81 -3.78
CA MET A 108 -8.34 5.66 -4.00
C MET A 108 -7.23 5.42 -2.96
N MET A 109 -7.53 4.79 -1.82
CA MET A 109 -6.51 4.53 -0.80
C MET A 109 -5.74 3.25 -1.11
N PRO A 110 -4.42 3.30 -1.32
CA PRO A 110 -3.61 2.10 -1.61
C PRO A 110 -3.55 1.14 -0.42
N THR A 111 -3.73 1.63 0.81
CA THR A 111 -3.80 0.80 2.03
C THR A 111 -4.96 -0.19 1.99
N SER A 112 -6.09 0.20 1.39
CA SER A 112 -7.24 -0.68 1.18
C SER A 112 -6.90 -1.85 0.26
N TRP A 113 -6.24 -1.56 -0.87
CA TRP A 113 -5.78 -2.57 -1.82
C TRP A 113 -4.67 -3.46 -1.24
N ALA A 114 -3.75 -2.89 -0.48
CA ALA A 114 -2.71 -3.65 0.20
C ALA A 114 -3.31 -4.64 1.21
N LEU A 115 -4.25 -4.18 2.02
CA LEU A 115 -4.91 -5.03 3.02
C LEU A 115 -5.75 -6.13 2.36
N ASN A 116 -6.49 -5.79 1.30
CA ASN A 116 -7.20 -6.75 0.48
C ASN A 116 -6.23 -7.81 -0.09
N GLY A 117 -5.13 -7.40 -0.71
CA GLY A 117 -4.13 -8.29 -1.30
C GLY A 117 -3.44 -9.20 -0.29
N MET A 118 -3.09 -8.68 0.90
CA MET A 118 -2.48 -9.50 1.97
C MET A 118 -3.45 -10.55 2.51
N ILE A 119 -4.71 -10.15 2.77
CA ILE A 119 -5.70 -11.04 3.39
C ILE A 119 -6.20 -12.10 2.39
N THR A 120 -6.53 -11.69 1.17
CA THR A 120 -7.02 -12.62 0.13
C THR A 120 -5.97 -13.62 -0.33
N SER A 121 -4.70 -13.20 -0.46
CA SER A 121 -3.63 -14.12 -0.86
C SER A 121 -3.34 -15.20 0.19
N GLN A 122 -3.50 -14.88 1.46
CA GLN A 122 -3.23 -15.82 2.55
C GLN A 122 -4.42 -16.72 2.87
N TYR A 123 -5.60 -16.11 2.99
CA TYR A 123 -6.79 -16.74 3.56
C TYR A 123 -7.94 -16.92 2.58
N GLY A 124 -7.88 -16.34 1.39
CA GLY A 124 -8.97 -16.44 0.40
C GLY A 124 -9.16 -17.84 -0.20
N ASP A 125 -8.18 -18.73 -0.04
CA ASP A 125 -8.19 -20.12 -0.50
C ASP A 125 -8.22 -21.12 0.68
N ILE A 126 -8.63 -20.65 1.87
CA ILE A 126 -8.70 -21.47 3.08
C ILE A 126 -10.16 -21.57 3.50
N ASP A 127 -10.79 -22.69 3.14
CA ASP A 127 -12.16 -23.04 3.58
C ASP A 127 -12.20 -23.62 4.99
N LYS A 128 -11.33 -23.14 5.88
CA LYS A 128 -11.41 -23.52 7.30
C LYS A 128 -12.62 -22.84 7.91
N GLU A 129 -13.49 -23.64 8.48
CA GLU A 129 -14.62 -23.17 9.27
C GLU A 129 -14.12 -22.51 10.55
N ILE A 130 -14.52 -21.27 10.77
CA ILE A 130 -14.26 -20.51 11.98
C ILE A 130 -15.59 -20.13 12.62
N ILE A 131 -15.65 -20.18 13.95
CA ILE A 131 -16.82 -19.73 14.69
C ILE A 131 -16.69 -18.22 14.84
N VAL A 132 -17.52 -17.46 14.13
CA VAL A 132 -17.55 -16.00 14.21
C VAL A 132 -18.95 -15.57 14.60
N PHE A 133 -19.08 -14.79 15.67
CA PHE A 133 -20.37 -14.38 16.24
C PHE A 133 -21.32 -15.54 16.60
N GLY A 134 -20.78 -16.72 16.92
CA GLY A 134 -21.56 -17.90 17.29
C GLY A 134 -22.06 -18.75 16.12
N GLU A 135 -21.76 -18.36 14.87
CA GLU A 135 -22.03 -19.17 13.67
C GLU A 135 -20.73 -19.72 13.08
N THR A 136 -20.75 -20.98 12.63
CA THR A 136 -19.65 -21.58 11.84
C THR A 136 -19.74 -21.09 10.40
N LYS A 137 -18.84 -20.18 10.01
CA LYS A 137 -18.68 -19.74 8.62
C LYS A 137 -17.31 -20.10 8.10
N SER A 138 -17.18 -20.41 6.81
CA SER A 138 -15.87 -20.54 6.19
C SER A 138 -15.15 -19.18 6.24
N LEU A 139 -13.84 -19.21 6.47
CA LEU A 139 -13.02 -17.99 6.50
C LEU A 139 -13.12 -17.20 5.19
N SER A 140 -13.21 -17.90 4.05
CA SER A 140 -13.49 -17.34 2.73
C SER A 140 -14.81 -16.56 2.70
N SER A 141 -15.91 -17.16 3.17
CA SER A 141 -17.23 -16.52 3.23
C SER A 141 -17.26 -15.34 4.21
N PHE A 142 -16.55 -15.42 5.34
CA PHE A 142 -16.45 -14.30 6.27
C PHE A 142 -15.71 -13.09 5.68
N LEU A 143 -14.61 -13.34 4.94
CA LEU A 143 -13.85 -12.29 4.28
C LEU A 143 -14.66 -11.60 3.18
N GLU A 144 -15.52 -12.35 2.50
CA GLU A 144 -16.42 -11.82 1.48
C GLU A 144 -17.59 -11.05 2.11
N ASP A 145 -18.30 -11.63 3.06
CA ASP A 145 -19.48 -11.01 3.71
C ASP A 145 -19.13 -9.78 4.55
N TYR A 146 -18.05 -9.86 5.34
CA TYR A 146 -17.73 -8.83 6.34
C TYR A 146 -16.81 -7.73 5.79
N PHE A 147 -15.82 -8.11 4.98
CA PHE A 147 -14.84 -7.18 4.41
C PHE A 147 -15.08 -6.85 2.93
N GLY A 148 -15.83 -7.66 2.17
CA GLY A 148 -16.02 -7.47 0.72
C GLY A 148 -14.79 -7.87 -0.11
N PHE A 149 -13.93 -8.72 0.42
CA PHE A 149 -12.68 -9.12 -0.21
C PHE A 149 -12.86 -10.33 -1.11
N HIS A 150 -12.98 -10.08 -2.42
CA HIS A 150 -13.07 -11.13 -3.42
C HIS A 150 -11.68 -11.59 -3.90
N HIS A 151 -11.43 -12.90 -3.86
CA HIS A 151 -10.19 -13.51 -4.33
C HIS A 151 -9.95 -13.27 -5.84
N ASP A 152 -11.02 -13.17 -6.64
CA ASP A 152 -10.96 -12.85 -8.08
C ASP A 152 -10.34 -11.48 -8.40
N ARG A 153 -10.24 -10.57 -7.41
CA ARG A 153 -9.66 -9.24 -7.61
C ARG A 153 -8.14 -9.17 -7.38
N LEU A 154 -7.49 -10.27 -7.01
CA LEU A 154 -6.03 -10.33 -6.84
C LEU A 154 -5.20 -9.74 -8.01
N PRO A 155 -5.47 -10.06 -9.29
CA PRO A 155 -4.71 -9.45 -10.40
C PRO A 155 -4.96 -7.94 -10.53
N ILE A 156 -6.17 -7.47 -10.25
CA ILE A 156 -6.49 -6.03 -10.26
C ILE A 156 -5.73 -5.33 -9.14
N THR A 157 -5.73 -5.92 -7.94
CA THR A 157 -4.98 -5.42 -6.79
C THR A 157 -3.50 -5.27 -7.11
N ALA A 158 -2.90 -6.22 -7.84
CA ALA A 158 -1.50 -6.10 -8.25
C ALA A 158 -1.26 -4.90 -9.18
N VAL A 159 -2.05 -4.78 -10.25
CA VAL A 159 -1.90 -3.66 -11.19
C VAL A 159 -2.05 -2.32 -10.47
N VAL A 160 -3.04 -2.21 -9.59
CA VAL A 160 -3.32 -1.00 -8.81
C VAL A 160 -2.17 -0.68 -7.85
N LEU A 161 -1.59 -1.67 -7.16
CA LEU A 161 -0.50 -1.47 -6.21
C LEU A 161 0.80 -1.00 -6.87
N ILE A 162 1.11 -1.39 -8.10
CA ILE A 162 2.25 -0.83 -8.86
C ILE A 162 1.91 0.55 -9.43
N PHE A 163 0.66 0.76 -9.84
CA PHE A 163 0.25 2.02 -10.45
C PHE A 163 0.45 3.21 -9.51
N TYR A 164 0.11 3.07 -8.23
CA TYR A 164 0.28 4.13 -7.22
C TYR A 164 1.72 4.67 -7.09
N PRO A 165 2.76 3.86 -6.83
CA PRO A 165 4.12 4.34 -6.74
C PRO A 165 4.63 4.93 -8.06
N LEU A 166 4.20 4.42 -9.23
CA LEU A 166 4.56 5.02 -10.52
C LEU A 166 3.97 6.43 -10.68
N VAL A 167 2.70 6.62 -10.31
CA VAL A 167 2.05 7.94 -10.34
C VAL A 167 2.73 8.90 -9.38
N LEU A 168 3.06 8.45 -8.16
CA LEU A 168 3.77 9.28 -7.19
C LEU A 168 5.18 9.66 -7.66
N ALA A 169 5.92 8.73 -8.25
CA ALA A 169 7.24 9.01 -8.82
C ALA A 169 7.16 10.05 -9.95
N PHE A 170 6.14 9.96 -10.81
CA PHE A 170 5.90 10.94 -11.86
C PHE A 170 5.53 12.31 -11.28
N LEU A 171 4.62 12.36 -10.30
CA LEU A 171 4.24 13.60 -9.61
C LEU A 171 5.42 14.24 -8.90
N PHE A 172 6.28 13.44 -8.28
CA PHE A 172 7.51 13.90 -7.64
C PHE A 172 8.47 14.54 -8.64
N ALA A 173 8.71 13.88 -9.78
CA ALA A 173 9.54 14.43 -10.85
C ALA A 173 8.97 15.74 -11.41
N TYR A 174 7.64 15.80 -11.60
CA TYR A 174 6.96 17.02 -12.03
C TYR A 174 7.10 18.15 -10.99
N CYS A 175 6.91 17.85 -9.70
CA CYS A 175 7.03 18.83 -8.63
C CYS A 175 8.45 19.39 -8.53
N ILE A 176 9.48 18.54 -8.59
CA ILE A 176 10.88 19.02 -8.62
C ILE A 176 11.17 19.90 -9.82
N GLY A 177 10.61 19.58 -10.99
CA GLY A 177 10.80 20.39 -12.20
C GLY A 177 10.13 21.77 -12.14
N LYS A 178 8.96 21.87 -11.50
CA LYS A 178 8.15 23.10 -11.47
C LYS A 178 8.38 23.95 -10.21
N LEU A 179 8.49 23.30 -9.06
CA LEU A 179 8.69 23.91 -7.74
C LEU A 179 10.20 24.00 -7.48
N ASN A 180 10.82 24.97 -8.13
CA ASN A 180 12.27 25.15 -8.09
C ASN A 180 12.72 25.87 -6.79
N PHE A 181 12.39 25.31 -5.62
CA PHE A 181 12.75 25.87 -4.31
C PHE A 181 14.26 25.79 -3.99
N PHE A 182 15.01 24.98 -4.74
CA PHE A 182 16.46 24.83 -4.60
C PHE A 182 17.29 25.97 -5.22
N ARG A 183 16.63 26.96 -5.82
CA ARG A 183 17.28 28.16 -6.36
C ARG A 183 17.19 29.30 -5.34
N ARG A 184 17.82 29.12 -4.18
CA ARG A 184 18.14 30.20 -3.23
C ARG A 184 19.58 30.05 -2.77
#